data_AF-A0A9E0HPF4-F1
#
_entry.id   AF-A0A9E0HPF4-F1
#
_cell.length_a   1.000
_cell.length_b   1.000
_cell.length_c   1.000
_cell.angle_alpha   90.00
_cell.angle_beta   90.00
_cell.angle_gamma   90.00
#
_symmetry.space_group_name_H-M   'P 1'
#
loop_
_entity.id
_entity.type
_entity.pdbx_description
1 polymer ?
#
loop_
_entity_poly.entity_id
_entity_poly.type
_entity_poly.pdbx_seq_one_letter_code
_entity_poly.pdbx_strand_id
1 'polypeptide(L)'
;GFATATHDFGKIMQDSQNHYAFKFTNTGKEPLVITNAVGSCGCTVPDYPKHPIKPGESGEIKIEYKPGKQEGLQNKTVTITANTEPAQTVLNITADVRKAM
;
A
#
# COMPACT_ATOMS: atom_id res chain seq x y z
N GLY A 1 5.01 -9.62 -9.50
CA GLY A 1 3.83 -9.89 -8.68
C GLY A 1 4.08 -9.52 -7.23
N PHE A 2 3.01 -9.17 -6.50
CA PHE A 2 3.02 -8.96 -5.05
C PHE A 2 2.87 -10.29 -4.31
N ALA A 3 3.49 -10.43 -3.14
CA ALA A 3 3.33 -11.61 -2.28
C ALA A 3 1.92 -11.65 -1.65
N THR A 4 1.39 -10.48 -1.28
CA THR A 4 0.03 -10.29 -0.77
C THR A 4 -0.55 -9.01 -1.35
N ALA A 5 -1.87 -8.96 -1.55
CA ALA A 5 -2.58 -7.76 -1.98
C ALA A 5 -3.40 -7.11 -0.84
N THR A 6 -3.44 -7.74 0.33
CA THR A 6 -4.23 -7.29 1.47
C THR A 6 -3.39 -7.31 2.76
N HIS A 7 -3.70 -6.38 3.66
CA HIS A 7 -3.17 -6.37 5.03
C HIS A 7 -4.24 -5.91 6.01
N ASP A 8 -4.38 -6.60 7.14
CA ASP A 8 -5.25 -6.18 8.23
C ASP A 8 -4.40 -5.71 9.41
N PHE A 9 -4.52 -4.43 9.76
CA PHE A 9 -3.89 -3.87 10.95
C PHE A 9 -4.57 -4.32 12.25
N GLY A 10 -5.76 -4.94 12.17
CA GLY A 10 -6.52 -5.34 13.34
C GLY A 10 -7.00 -4.12 14.12
N LYS A 11 -6.95 -4.20 15.45
CA LYS A 11 -7.40 -3.10 16.33
C LYS A 11 -6.28 -2.08 16.52
N ILE A 12 -6.55 -0.83 16.15
CA ILE A 12 -5.60 0.28 16.25
C ILE A 12 -6.25 1.50 16.89
N MET A 13 -5.45 2.47 17.32
CA MET A 13 -5.96 3.71 17.94
C MET A 13 -6.04 4.85 16.92
N GLN A 14 -6.93 5.81 17.17
CA GLN A 14 -7.10 7.01 16.34
C GLN A 14 -5.81 7.80 16.09
N ASP A 15 -4.96 7.88 17.11
CA ASP A 15 -3.69 8.61 17.14
C ASP A 15 -2.48 7.76 16.71
N SER A 16 -2.69 6.49 16.35
CA SER A 16 -1.58 5.61 15.97
C SER A 16 -1.07 5.85 14.54
N GLN A 17 0.21 5.55 14.33
CA GLN A 17 0.84 5.50 13.01
C GLN A 17 1.15 4.04 12.68
N ASN A 18 0.49 3.49 11.67
CA ASN A 18 0.53 2.07 11.37
C ASN A 18 1.24 1.87 10.03
N HIS A 19 2.28 1.03 10.03
CA HIS A 19 3.15 0.86 8.88
C HIS A 19 3.12 -0.57 8.37
N TYR A 20 3.04 -0.74 7.06
CA TYR A 20 3.15 -2.04 6.42
C TYR A 20 3.85 -1.95 5.06
N ALA A 21 4.70 -2.92 4.74
CA ALA A 21 5.43 -2.96 3.48
C ALA A 21 4.93 -4.13 2.62
N PHE A 22 4.24 -3.81 1.52
CA PHE A 22 3.85 -4.79 0.51
C PHE A 22 5.06 -5.10 -0.36
N LYS A 23 5.60 -6.32 -0.23
CA LYS A 23 6.72 -6.78 -1.05
C LYS A 23 6.24 -7.26 -2.41
N PHE A 24 6.99 -6.91 -3.44
CA PHE A 24 6.78 -7.39 -4.80
C PHE A 24 8.09 -7.79 -5.46
N THR A 25 7.98 -8.62 -6.49
CA THR A 25 9.08 -8.96 -7.39
C THR A 25 8.68 -8.61 -8.81
N ASN A 26 9.56 -7.99 -9.59
CA ASN A 26 9.34 -7.82 -11.01
C ASN A 26 9.46 -9.18 -11.71
N THR A 27 8.32 -9.76 -12.06
CA THR A 27 8.22 -11.04 -12.76
C THR A 27 8.16 -10.88 -14.28
N GLY A 28 8.27 -9.65 -14.79
CA GLY A 28 8.29 -9.34 -16.21
C GLY A 28 9.67 -9.52 -16.84
N LYS A 29 9.76 -9.24 -18.14
CA LYS A 29 11.01 -9.32 -18.92
C LYS A 29 11.70 -7.97 -19.09
N GLU A 30 11.02 -6.89 -18.73
CA GLU A 30 11.51 -5.51 -18.83
C GLU A 30 11.58 -4.87 -17.44
N PRO A 31 12.36 -3.79 -17.27
CA PRO A 31 12.34 -3.02 -16.03
C PRO A 31 10.93 -2.52 -15.69
N LEU A 32 10.48 -2.81 -14.48
CA LEU A 32 9.22 -2.34 -13.92
C LEU A 32 9.39 -0.89 -13.45
N VAL A 33 8.56 0.00 -13.98
CA VAL A 33 8.53 1.41 -13.64
C VAL A 33 7.17 1.72 -13.02
N ILE A 34 7.20 2.09 -11.74
CA ILE A 34 6.01 2.57 -11.02
C ILE A 34 5.92 4.08 -11.21
N THR A 35 4.87 4.53 -11.87
CA THR A 35 4.67 5.95 -12.18
C THR A 35 3.90 6.66 -11.07
N ASN A 36 2.96 5.96 -10.42
CA ASN A 36 2.12 6.53 -9.37
C ASN A 36 1.73 5.50 -8.32
N ALA A 37 1.55 5.95 -7.08
CA ALA A 37 0.84 5.21 -6.04
C ALA A 37 0.00 6.20 -5.24
N VAL A 38 -1.29 5.93 -5.10
CA VAL A 38 -2.23 6.83 -4.43
C VAL A 38 -3.14 6.05 -3.49
N GLY A 39 -3.25 6.52 -2.24
CA GLY A 39 -4.22 6.00 -1.28
C GLY A 39 -5.62 6.56 -1.55
N SER A 40 -6.66 5.85 -1.09
CA SER A 40 -8.05 6.30 -1.23
C SER A 40 -8.39 7.56 -0.42
N CYS A 41 -7.54 7.92 0.54
CA CYS A 41 -7.63 9.11 1.39
C CYS A 41 -6.22 9.61 1.72
N GLY A 42 -6.07 10.88 2.13
CA GLY A 42 -4.82 11.39 2.71
C GLY A 42 -4.40 10.70 4.03
N CYS A 43 -5.26 9.85 4.59
CA CYS A 43 -4.97 9.03 5.75
C CYS A 43 -4.13 7.78 5.44
N THR A 44 -4.03 7.38 4.16
CA THR A 44 -3.24 6.25 3.69
C THR A 44 -2.19 6.75 2.72
N VAL A 45 -0.94 6.81 3.16
CA VAL A 45 0.17 7.42 2.41
C VAL A 45 1.09 6.32 1.90
N PRO A 46 1.17 6.09 0.58
CA PRO A 46 2.13 5.16 0.00
C PRO A 46 3.48 5.84 -0.28
N ASP A 47 4.56 5.14 0.03
CA ASP A 47 5.92 5.38 -0.45
C ASP A 47 6.36 4.20 -1.33
N TYR A 48 7.03 4.51 -2.44
CA TYR A 48 7.35 3.53 -3.48
C TYR A 48 8.64 3.88 -4.23
N PRO A 49 9.34 2.88 -4.80
CA PRO A 49 10.57 3.11 -5.55
C PRO A 49 10.33 4.00 -6.77
N LYS A 50 11.15 5.04 -6.93
CA LYS A 50 11.11 5.94 -8.10
C LYS A 50 12.08 5.54 -9.22
N HIS A 51 12.89 4.50 -8.99
CA HIS A 51 13.81 3.95 -9.97
C HIS A 51 13.20 2.69 -10.61
N PRO A 52 13.60 2.36 -11.86
CA PRO A 52 13.19 1.11 -12.49
C PRO A 52 13.69 -0.13 -11.72
N ILE A 53 12.81 -1.11 -11.52
CA ILE A 53 13.10 -2.39 -10.86
C ILE A 53 13.39 -3.44 -11.93
N LYS A 54 14.59 -4.03 -11.93
CA LYS A 54 15.00 -4.97 -12.99
C LYS A 54 14.20 -6.27 -12.96
N PRO A 55 14.14 -7.04 -14.06
CA PRO A 55 13.58 -8.39 -14.06
C PRO A 55 14.19 -9.27 -12.95
N GLY A 56 13.34 -9.92 -12.16
CA GLY A 56 13.74 -10.75 -11.02
C GLY A 56 14.07 -9.98 -9.73
N GLU A 57 14.19 -8.65 -9.79
CA GLU A 57 14.45 -7.83 -8.61
C GLU A 57 13.18 -7.59 -7.78
N SER A 58 13.35 -7.49 -6.47
CA SER A 58 12.27 -7.20 -5.53
C SER A 58 12.29 -5.75 -5.07
N GLY A 59 11.10 -5.22 -4.82
CA GLY A 59 10.88 -3.91 -4.22
C GLY A 59 9.75 -3.97 -3.19
N GLU A 60 9.49 -2.84 -2.55
CA GLU A 60 8.45 -2.73 -1.53
C GLU A 60 7.63 -1.46 -1.71
N ILE A 61 6.32 -1.55 -1.47
CA ILE A 61 5.42 -0.39 -1.34
C ILE A 61 5.12 -0.22 0.14
N LYS A 62 5.64 0.85 0.74
CA LYS A 62 5.45 1.14 2.16
C LYS A 62 4.19 1.96 2.33
N ILE A 63 3.27 1.47 3.15
CA ILE A 63 2.03 2.14 3.48
C ILE A 63 2.12 2.65 4.91
N GLU A 64 1.87 3.93 5.08
CA GLU A 64 1.59 4.54 6.37
C GLU A 64 0.09 4.84 6.47
N TYR A 65 -0.57 4.27 7.46
CA TYR A 65 -1.97 4.53 7.78
C TYR A 65 -2.11 5.29 9.10
N LYS A 66 -2.69 6.49 9.00
CA LYS A 66 -2.95 7.44 10.09
C LYS A 66 -4.47 7.68 10.22
N PRO A 67 -5.18 6.99 11.13
CA PRO A 67 -6.64 7.04 11.18
C PRO A 67 -7.20 8.42 11.50
N GLY A 68 -6.53 9.19 12.37
CA GLY A 68 -6.97 10.52 12.78
C GLY A 68 -8.33 10.45 13.48
N LYS A 69 -9.37 11.01 12.86
CA LYS A 69 -10.74 11.03 13.43
C LYS A 69 -11.61 9.83 13.04
N GLN A 70 -11.06 8.84 12.33
CA GLN A 70 -11.80 7.65 11.90
C GLN A 70 -12.14 6.73 13.09
N GLU A 71 -13.23 5.96 12.98
CA GLU A 71 -13.70 5.03 14.03
C GLU A 71 -14.34 3.78 13.40
N GLY A 72 -14.26 2.66 14.11
CA GLY A 72 -14.84 1.38 13.67
C GLY A 72 -14.09 0.76 12.50
N LEU A 73 -14.77 -0.15 11.77
CA LEU A 73 -14.17 -0.86 10.65
C LEU A 73 -13.86 0.08 9.49
N GLN A 74 -12.60 0.09 9.10
CA GLN A 74 -12.06 0.83 7.98
C GLN A 74 -11.56 -0.14 6.91
N ASN A 75 -11.87 0.18 5.66
CA ASN A 75 -11.31 -0.46 4.49
C ASN A 75 -10.77 0.66 3.58
N LYS A 76 -9.47 0.62 3.29
CA LYS A 76 -8.79 1.60 2.44
C LYS A 76 -8.04 0.87 1.34
N THR A 77 -7.87 1.55 0.21
CA THR A 77 -7.17 1.02 -0.94
C THR A 77 -5.98 1.90 -1.30
N VAL A 78 -4.98 1.27 -1.90
CA VAL A 78 -3.83 1.94 -2.51
C VAL A 78 -3.75 1.46 -3.96
N THR A 79 -3.92 2.39 -4.89
CA THR A 79 -3.84 2.11 -6.32
C THR A 79 -2.45 2.45 -6.83
N ILE A 80 -1.77 1.45 -7.38
CA ILE A 80 -0.44 1.55 -7.97
C ILE A 80 -0.60 1.54 -9.48
N THR A 81 0.04 2.49 -10.16
CA THR A 81 0.11 2.55 -11.63
C THR A 81 1.53 2.26 -12.09
N ALA A 82 1.69 1.35 -13.03
CA ALA A 82 2.98 0.94 -13.57
C ALA A 82 2.89 0.60 -15.07
N ASN A 83 4.04 0.40 -15.73
CA ASN A 83 4.14 -0.09 -17.10
C ASN A 83 3.85 -1.60 -17.23
N THR A 84 2.74 -2.05 -16.64
CA THR A 84 2.29 -3.46 -16.66
C THR A 84 0.96 -3.57 -17.42
N GLU A 85 0.54 -4.79 -17.73
CA GLU A 85 -0.81 -5.08 -18.24
C GLU A 85 -1.47 -6.08 -17.28
N PRO A 86 -2.51 -5.67 -16.52
CA PRO A 86 -3.08 -4.33 -16.46
C PRO A 86 -2.13 -3.29 -15.84
N ALA A 87 -2.30 -2.03 -16.22
CA ALA A 87 -1.47 -0.91 -15.75
C ALA A 87 -1.68 -0.59 -14.26
N GLN A 88 -2.82 -0.99 -13.69
CA GLN A 88 -3.18 -0.71 -12.31
C GLN A 88 -3.19 -1.99 -11.46
N THR A 89 -2.61 -1.89 -10.28
CA THR A 89 -2.69 -2.89 -9.21
C THR A 89 -3.27 -2.23 -7.97
N VAL A 90 -4.24 -2.88 -7.33
CA VAL A 90 -4.88 -2.37 -6.10
C VAL A 90 -4.44 -3.20 -4.91
N LEU A 91 -3.98 -2.53 -3.87
CA LEU A 91 -3.70 -3.10 -2.56
C LEU A 91 -4.78 -2.64 -1.57
N ASN A 92 -5.14 -3.50 -0.63
CA ASN A 92 -6.18 -3.23 0.36
C ASN A 92 -5.61 -3.27 1.77
N ILE A 93 -5.99 -2.31 2.61
CA ILE A 93 -5.75 -2.34 4.04
C ILE A 93 -7.06 -2.28 4.81
N THR A 94 -7.13 -3.02 5.92
CA THR A 94 -8.26 -2.94 6.87
C THR A 94 -7.77 -2.63 8.27
N ALA A 95 -8.66 -2.07 9.08
CA ALA A 95 -8.42 -1.83 10.50
C ALA A 95 -9.75 -1.67 11.24
N ASP A 96 -9.76 -1.99 12.53
CA ASP A 96 -10.81 -1.63 13.49
C ASP A 96 -10.29 -0.49 14.37
N VAL A 97 -10.68 0.74 14.04
CA VAL A 97 -10.15 1.95 14.70
C VAL A 97 -10.91 2.21 15.99
N ARG A 98 -10.16 2.27 17.08
CA ARG A 98 -10.64 2.58 18.43
C ARG A 98 -10.35 4.02 18.79
N LYS A 99 -11.31 4.65 19.45
CA LYS A 99 -11.21 6.03 19.92
C LYS A 99 -10.02 6.16 20.87
N ALA A 100 -9.21 7.20 20.69
CA ALA A 100 -8.17 7.56 21.66
C ALA A 100 -8.85 7.96 22.98
N MET A 101 -8.29 7.51 24.11
CA MET A 101 -8.79 7.87 25.45
C MET A 101 -8.41 9.30 25.81
#